data_AF-A0A5B7AXP1-F1
#
_entry.id   AF-A0A5B7AXP1-F1
#
_cell.length_a   1.000
_cell.length_b   1.000
_cell.length_c   1.000
_cell.angle_alpha   90.00
_cell.angle_beta   90.00
_cell.angle_gamma   90.00
#
_symmetry.space_group_name_H-M   'P 1'
#
loop_
_entity.id
_entity.type
_entity.pdbx_description
1 polymer ?
#
loop_
_entity_poly.entity_id
_entity_poly.type
_entity_poly.pdbx_seq_one_letter_code
_entity_poly.pdbx_strand_id
1 'polypeptide(L)'
;MASLSSSSSPNPKYPYPSEVKVTDFVRIKLSPTNYFTWRHQMFGFIGSKGLLGFINVHTPAQPEKITVPDDDSSRTEEGRKEMKNKDYEDWERSDSLVLSWITDTINYELFPKNVVRQNTAVDMWSELEYQLLPSLGSRQGNN
;
A
#
# COMPACT_ATOMS: atom_id res chain seq x y z
N MET A 1 10.96 -37.77 26.03
CA MET A 1 10.48 -36.37 25.99
C MET A 1 11.18 -35.69 24.82
N ALA A 2 10.57 -35.67 23.63
CA ALA A 2 11.14 -34.95 22.48
C ALA A 2 10.43 -33.61 22.37
N SER A 3 11.13 -32.53 22.72
CA SER A 3 10.64 -31.16 22.54
C SER A 3 10.75 -30.80 21.07
N LEU A 4 9.61 -30.67 20.40
CA LEU A 4 9.52 -30.06 19.08
C LEU A 4 9.70 -28.56 19.26
N SER A 5 10.89 -28.05 18.97
CA SER A 5 11.13 -26.63 18.85
C SER A 5 10.34 -26.10 17.66
N SER A 6 9.19 -25.49 17.95
CA SER A 6 8.43 -24.66 17.02
C SER A 6 9.31 -23.49 16.60
N SER A 7 9.97 -23.61 15.44
CA SER A 7 10.54 -22.47 14.75
C SER A 7 9.39 -21.64 14.18
N SER A 8 8.84 -20.72 14.97
CA SER A 8 7.94 -19.71 14.46
C SER A 8 8.76 -18.78 13.57
N SER A 9 8.81 -19.07 12.26
CA SER A 9 9.19 -18.05 11.29
C SER A 9 8.30 -16.83 11.55
N PRO A 10 8.86 -15.63 11.77
CA PRO A 10 8.03 -14.45 11.94
C PRO A 10 7.26 -14.27 10.65
N ASN A 11 5.92 -14.38 10.72
CA ASN A 11 5.09 -14.02 9.60
C ASN A 11 5.43 -12.56 9.23
N PRO A 12 5.71 -12.26 7.95
CA PRO A 12 6.00 -10.89 7.55
C PRO A 12 4.83 -9.99 7.92
N LYS A 13 5.13 -8.82 8.50
CA LYS A 13 4.14 -7.83 8.96
C LYS A 13 3.19 -7.40 7.83
N TYR A 14 3.70 -7.41 6.59
CA TYR A 14 2.95 -7.08 5.38
C TYR A 14 3.04 -8.24 4.36
N PRO A 15 1.90 -8.70 3.80
CA PRO A 15 1.89 -9.73 2.75
C PRO A 15 2.55 -9.23 1.46
N TYR A 16 3.29 -10.10 0.77
CA TYR A 16 3.88 -9.78 -0.55
C TYR A 16 3.72 -10.94 -1.54
N PRO A 17 2.54 -11.11 -2.14
CA PRO A 17 2.28 -12.18 -3.10
C PRO A 17 2.72 -11.79 -4.53
N SER A 18 4.03 -11.65 -4.77
CA SER A 18 4.60 -11.19 -6.05
C SER A 18 4.28 -12.07 -7.25
N GLU A 19 3.98 -13.35 -7.02
CA GLU A 19 3.68 -14.31 -8.10
C GLU A 19 2.29 -14.08 -8.75
N VAL A 20 1.44 -13.25 -8.13
CA VAL A 20 0.06 -13.06 -8.58
C VAL A 20 -0.02 -11.98 -9.64
N LYS A 21 -0.64 -12.30 -10.77
CA LYS A 21 -0.94 -11.36 -11.84
C LYS A 21 -2.34 -10.78 -11.67
N VAL A 22 -2.44 -9.46 -11.54
CA VAL A 22 -3.73 -8.77 -11.40
C VAL A 22 -4.67 -9.03 -12.59
N THR A 23 -4.10 -9.19 -13.80
CA THR A 23 -4.84 -9.40 -15.05
C THR A 23 -5.63 -10.71 -15.09
N ASP A 24 -5.26 -11.68 -14.25
CA ASP A 24 -5.99 -12.95 -14.17
C ASP A 24 -7.35 -12.78 -13.47
N PHE A 25 -7.46 -11.75 -12.62
CA PHE A 25 -8.65 -11.43 -11.81
C PHE A 25 -9.40 -10.20 -12.32
N VAL A 26 -8.68 -9.14 -12.67
CA VAL A 26 -9.23 -7.87 -13.17
C VAL A 26 -9.01 -7.84 -14.69
N ARG A 27 -10.02 -8.29 -15.43
CA ARG A 27 -9.93 -8.47 -16.89
C ARG A 27 -10.30 -7.23 -17.70
N ILE A 28 -10.68 -6.15 -17.03
CA ILE A 28 -11.01 -4.87 -17.67
C ILE A 28 -9.90 -3.85 -17.40
N LYS A 29 -9.67 -2.99 -18.38
CA LYS A 29 -8.89 -1.77 -18.17
C LYS A 29 -9.84 -0.67 -17.70
N LEU A 30 -9.45 0.05 -16.66
CA LEU A 30 -10.22 1.15 -16.10
C LEU A 30 -10.49 2.20 -17.17
N SER A 31 -11.75 2.63 -17.24
CA SER A 31 -12.23 3.76 -18.02
C SER A 31 -13.28 4.53 -17.20
N PRO A 32 -13.61 5.78 -17.59
CA PRO A 32 -14.66 6.54 -16.92
C PRO A 32 -16.04 5.86 -16.91
N THR A 33 -16.31 4.99 -17.88
CA THR A 33 -17.62 4.32 -18.04
C THR A 33 -17.72 2.99 -17.28
N ASN A 34 -16.61 2.42 -16.83
CA ASN A 34 -16.59 1.09 -16.18
C ASN A 34 -16.06 1.11 -14.74
N TYR A 35 -15.86 2.30 -14.17
CA TYR A 35 -15.24 2.50 -12.86
C TYR A 35 -15.79 1.60 -11.76
N PHE A 36 -17.11 1.51 -11.57
CA PHE A 36 -17.69 0.69 -10.49
C PHE A 36 -17.35 -0.80 -10.64
N THR A 37 -17.37 -1.32 -11.87
CA THR A 37 -16.97 -2.70 -12.16
C THR A 37 -15.49 -2.91 -11.88
N TRP A 38 -14.64 -1.98 -12.33
CA TRP A 38 -13.20 -2.05 -12.08
C TRP A 38 -12.90 -1.99 -10.59
N ARG A 39 -13.52 -1.04 -9.89
CA ARG A 39 -13.39 -0.86 -8.44
C ARG A 39 -13.79 -2.12 -7.69
N HIS A 40 -14.91 -2.74 -8.06
CA HIS A 40 -15.37 -3.98 -7.44
C HIS A 40 -14.36 -5.12 -7.64
N GLN A 41 -13.85 -5.32 -8.86
CA GLN A 41 -12.87 -6.36 -9.17
C GLN A 41 -11.54 -6.13 -8.43
N MET A 42 -11.03 -4.89 -8.45
CA MET A 42 -9.79 -4.53 -7.75
C MET A 42 -9.91 -4.67 -6.24
N PHE A 43 -11.01 -4.19 -5.66
CA PHE A 43 -11.26 -4.28 -4.22
C PHE A 43 -11.36 -5.75 -3.79
N GLY A 44 -12.08 -6.59 -4.53
CA GLY A 44 -12.15 -8.03 -4.26
C GLY A 44 -10.80 -8.73 -4.39
N PHE A 45 -10.03 -8.39 -5.43
CA PHE A 45 -8.70 -8.92 -5.66
C PHE A 45 -7.72 -8.56 -4.53
N ILE A 46 -7.56 -7.27 -4.23
CA ILE A 46 -6.69 -6.76 -3.15
C ILE A 46 -7.13 -7.34 -1.79
N GLY A 47 -8.45 -7.42 -1.55
CA GLY A 47 -9.03 -8.05 -0.37
C GLY A 47 -8.66 -9.52 -0.21
N SER A 48 -8.67 -10.29 -1.29
CA SER A 48 -8.25 -11.70 -1.28
C SER A 48 -6.78 -11.90 -0.89
N LYS A 49 -5.96 -10.84 -0.95
CA LYS A 49 -4.54 -10.84 -0.57
C LYS A 49 -4.27 -10.24 0.82
N GLY A 50 -5.31 -9.77 1.52
CA GLY A 50 -5.16 -9.10 2.81
C GLY A 50 -4.51 -7.71 2.70
N LEU A 51 -4.60 -7.06 1.54
CA LEU A 51 -3.88 -5.81 1.25
C LEU A 51 -4.79 -4.57 1.17
N LEU A 52 -6.05 -4.67 1.59
CA LEU A 52 -7.00 -3.54 1.53
C LEU A 52 -6.57 -2.33 2.36
N GLY A 53 -5.72 -2.53 3.36
CA GLY A 53 -5.19 -1.44 4.17
C GLY A 53 -4.36 -0.42 3.38
N PHE A 54 -3.76 -0.85 2.26
CA PHE A 54 -2.95 -0.01 1.36
C PHE A 54 -3.79 0.88 0.43
N ILE A 55 -5.12 0.71 0.36
CA ILE A 55 -6.00 1.59 -0.44
C ILE A 55 -7.03 2.34 0.40
N ASN A 56 -7.21 1.98 1.68
CA ASN A 56 -8.21 2.58 2.57
C ASN A 56 -7.59 3.47 3.66
N VAL A 57 -6.32 3.89 3.54
CA VAL A 57 -5.58 4.69 4.56
C VAL A 57 -5.37 3.95 5.91
N HIS A 58 -5.86 2.72 6.06
CA HIS A 58 -5.73 1.94 7.31
C HIS A 58 -4.31 1.42 7.56
N THR A 59 -3.41 1.51 6.58
CA THR A 59 -2.01 1.07 6.71
C THR A 59 -1.07 2.24 6.38
N PRO A 60 -0.88 3.18 7.32
CA PRO A 60 -0.02 4.33 7.09
C PRO A 60 1.44 3.91 6.91
N ALA A 61 2.18 4.70 6.14
CA ALA A 61 3.62 4.56 5.97
C ALA A 61 4.32 4.52 7.33
N GLN A 62 5.23 3.55 7.49
CA GLN A 62 6.07 3.46 8.69
C GLN A 62 7.17 4.54 8.63
N PRO A 63 7.81 4.92 9.75
CA PRO A 63 8.95 5.81 9.70
C PRO A 63 10.12 5.16 8.94
N GLU A 64 10.76 5.87 8.00
CA GLU A 64 11.91 5.35 7.23
C GLU A 64 13.10 4.97 8.11
N LYS A 65 13.26 5.69 9.22
CA LYS A 65 14.33 5.52 10.18
C LYS A 65 13.76 5.41 11.58
N ILE A 66 14.40 4.56 12.39
CA ILE A 66 14.11 4.43 13.81
C ILE A 66 15.37 4.76 14.61
N THR A 67 15.18 5.29 15.81
CA THR A 67 16.28 5.56 16.73
C THR A 67 16.38 4.43 17.75
N VAL A 68 17.53 3.77 17.81
CA VAL A 68 17.79 2.68 18.77
C VAL A 68 18.78 3.13 19.84
N PRO A 69 18.67 2.64 21.09
CA PRO A 69 19.68 2.86 22.11
C PRO A 69 21.01 2.24 21.71
N ASP A 70 22.13 2.94 21.90
CA ASP A 70 23.45 2.32 21.82
C ASP A 70 23.64 1.37 23.00
N ASP A 71 24.12 0.15 22.72
CA ASP A 71 24.35 -0.94 23.68
C ASP A 71 25.37 -0.57 24.79
N ASP A 72 26.09 0.56 24.61
CA ASP A 72 27.20 1.02 25.45
C ASP A 72 26.97 2.37 26.16
N SER A 73 25.74 2.91 26.16
CA SER A 73 25.49 4.22 26.81
C SER A 73 24.25 4.29 27.70
N SER A 74 24.51 4.75 28.93
CA SER A 74 23.54 5.08 29.95
C SER A 74 22.62 6.22 29.51
N ARG A 75 21.32 5.97 29.34
CA ARG A 75 20.16 6.91 29.49
C ARG A 75 20.35 8.41 29.14
N THR A 76 21.24 8.79 28.22
CA THR A 76 21.43 10.17 27.74
C THR A 76 21.09 10.25 26.24
N GLU A 77 20.61 11.41 25.79
CA GLU A 77 20.18 11.62 24.40
C GLU A 77 21.31 11.46 23.37
N GLU A 78 22.55 11.56 23.80
CA GLU A 78 23.78 11.51 22.98
C GLU A 78 24.15 10.08 22.52
N GLY A 79 23.50 9.05 23.08
CA GLY A 79 23.77 7.63 22.83
C GLY A 79 22.76 6.94 21.93
N ARG A 80 22.18 7.65 20.96
CA ARG A 80 21.11 7.12 20.11
C ARG A 80 21.54 7.07 18.64
N LYS A 81 21.48 5.90 18.02
CA LYS A 81 21.82 5.69 16.59
C LYS A 81 20.57 5.65 15.72
N GLU A 82 20.63 6.30 14.56
CA GLU A 82 19.64 6.12 13.49
C GLU A 82 19.90 4.82 12.73
N MET A 83 18.88 3.99 12.60
CA MET A 83 18.92 2.79 11.76
C MET A 83 17.73 2.80 10.79
N LYS A 84 17.91 2.16 9.63
CA LYS A 84 16.81 1.93 8.69
C LYS A 84 15.73 1.09 9.35
N ASN A 85 14.48 1.46 9.13
CA ASN A 85 13.35 0.72 9.64
C ASN A 85 13.00 -0.42 8.68
N LYS A 86 13.24 -1.67 9.10
CA LYS A 86 12.84 -2.84 8.31
C LYS A 86 11.33 -2.90 8.06
N ASP A 87 10.52 -2.42 9.00
CA ASP A 87 9.07 -2.36 8.82
C ASP A 87 8.66 -1.38 7.71
N TYR A 88 9.45 -0.32 7.48
CA TYR A 88 9.24 0.57 6.34
C TYR A 88 9.56 -0.13 5.03
N GLU A 89 10.69 -0.83 4.93
CA GLU A 89 11.06 -1.56 3.71
C GLU A 89 10.02 -2.65 3.36
N ASP A 90 9.51 -3.37 4.35
CA ASP A 90 8.46 -4.38 4.15
C ASP A 90 7.10 -3.75 3.77
N TRP A 91 6.77 -2.59 4.34
CA TRP A 91 5.58 -1.81 3.97
C TRP A 91 5.69 -1.28 2.54
N GLU A 92 6.80 -0.64 2.20
CA GLU A 92 7.06 -0.01 0.90
C GLU A 92 6.99 -1.03 -0.23
N ARG A 93 7.56 -2.21 -0.02
CA ARG A 93 7.50 -3.32 -0.97
C ARG A 93 6.05 -3.77 -1.24
N SER A 94 5.22 -3.82 -0.21
CA SER A 94 3.82 -4.24 -0.32
C SER A 94 2.95 -3.15 -0.95
N ASP A 95 3.17 -1.89 -0.57
CA ASP A 95 2.52 -0.72 -1.17
C ASP A 95 2.84 -0.62 -2.67
N SER A 96 4.12 -0.73 -3.02
CA SER A 96 4.60 -0.72 -4.42
C SER A 96 3.95 -1.83 -5.25
N LEU A 97 3.73 -3.01 -4.67
CA LEU A 97 3.04 -4.11 -5.35
C LEU A 97 1.58 -3.76 -5.62
N VAL A 98 0.86 -3.22 -4.63
CA VAL A 98 -0.54 -2.81 -4.83
C VAL A 98 -0.63 -1.68 -5.85
N LEU A 99 0.29 -0.71 -5.78
CA LEU A 99 0.40 0.36 -6.77
C LEU A 99 0.61 -0.23 -8.18
N SER A 100 1.51 -1.20 -8.33
CA SER A 100 1.75 -1.86 -9.62
C SER A 100 0.48 -2.50 -10.20
N TRP A 101 -0.32 -3.17 -9.37
CA TRP A 101 -1.58 -3.78 -9.80
C TRP A 101 -2.63 -2.76 -10.23
N ILE A 102 -2.72 -1.64 -9.50
CA ILE A 102 -3.58 -0.52 -9.88
C ILE A 102 -3.12 0.01 -11.23
N THR A 103 -1.83 0.34 -11.37
CA THR A 103 -1.25 0.89 -12.60
C THR A 103 -1.42 -0.03 -13.81
N ASP A 104 -1.29 -1.34 -13.61
CA ASP A 104 -1.42 -2.36 -14.67
C ASP A 104 -2.85 -2.53 -15.15
N THR A 105 -3.85 -2.04 -14.43
CA THR A 105 -5.26 -2.12 -14.81
C THR A 105 -5.82 -0.78 -15.29
N ILE A 106 -5.01 0.27 -15.39
CA ILE A 106 -5.43 1.57 -15.91
C ILE A 106 -5.29 1.62 -17.44
N ASN A 107 -6.24 2.30 -18.10
CA ASN A 107 -6.05 2.77 -19.47
C ASN A 107 -5.56 4.23 -19.45
N TYR A 108 -4.24 4.43 -19.43
CA TYR A 108 -3.63 5.75 -19.24
C TYR A 108 -4.04 6.80 -20.27
N GLU A 109 -4.40 6.40 -21.49
CA GLU A 109 -4.87 7.30 -22.55
C GLU A 109 -6.18 8.03 -22.18
N LEU A 110 -6.92 7.52 -21.20
CA LEU A 110 -8.20 8.07 -20.76
C LEU A 110 -8.09 8.93 -19.50
N PHE A 111 -6.89 9.12 -18.94
CA PHE A 111 -6.68 9.85 -17.69
C PHE A 111 -5.69 11.02 -17.85
N PRO A 112 -5.89 12.13 -17.11
CA PRO A 112 -4.94 13.23 -17.16
C PRO A 112 -3.59 12.84 -16.51
N LYS A 113 -2.51 13.50 -16.94
CA LYS A 113 -1.13 13.16 -16.56
C LYS A 113 -0.82 13.26 -15.05
N ASN A 114 -1.66 13.94 -14.27
CA ASN A 114 -1.48 14.08 -12.83
C ASN A 114 -1.72 12.76 -12.08
N VAL A 115 -2.53 11.84 -12.64
CA VAL A 115 -2.73 10.48 -12.10
C VAL A 115 -1.41 9.69 -12.06
N VAL A 116 -0.44 10.00 -12.93
CA VAL A 116 0.83 9.28 -13.06
C VAL A 116 1.87 9.65 -11.99
N ARG A 117 1.60 10.64 -11.11
CA ARG A 117 2.58 11.15 -10.14
C ARG A 117 2.45 10.63 -8.71
N GLN A 118 1.57 9.66 -8.48
CA GLN A 118 1.27 9.21 -7.12
C GLN A 118 2.36 8.24 -6.62
N ASN A 119 2.80 8.46 -5.38
CA ASN A 119 3.91 7.74 -4.77
C ASN A 119 3.46 6.49 -4.01
N THR A 120 2.17 6.41 -3.64
CA THR A 120 1.63 5.28 -2.88
C THR A 120 0.37 4.72 -3.52
N ALA A 121 0.02 3.47 -3.17
CA ALA A 121 -1.20 2.83 -3.66
C ALA A 121 -2.46 3.58 -3.22
N VAL A 122 -2.48 4.13 -2.00
CA VAL A 122 -3.62 4.88 -1.48
C VAL A 122 -3.78 6.22 -2.20
N ASP A 123 -2.69 6.92 -2.48
CA ASP A 123 -2.75 8.20 -3.21
C ASP A 123 -3.27 7.99 -4.64
N MET A 124 -2.79 6.93 -5.31
CA MET A 124 -3.30 6.53 -6.63
C MET A 124 -4.78 6.17 -6.58
N TRP A 125 -5.19 5.36 -5.61
CA TRP A 125 -6.59 4.98 -5.44
C TRP A 125 -7.49 6.20 -5.23
N SER A 126 -7.13 7.07 -4.28
CA SER A 126 -7.89 8.28 -3.96
C SER A 126 -7.97 9.28 -5.12
N GLU A 127 -6.89 9.46 -5.88
CA GLU A 127 -6.90 10.31 -7.08
C GLU A 127 -7.87 9.76 -8.14
N LEU A 128 -7.86 8.45 -8.39
CA LEU A 128 -8.81 7.82 -9.31
C LEU A 128 -10.26 7.98 -8.84
N GLU A 129 -10.53 7.81 -7.54
CA GLU A 129 -11.86 8.04 -6.98
C GLU A 129 -12.30 9.51 -7.15
N TYR A 130 -11.40 10.47 -6.91
CA TYR A 130 -11.69 11.90 -7.08
C TYR A 130 -12.03 12.27 -8.52
N GLN A 131 -11.25 11.78 -9.49
CA GLN A 131 -11.46 12.07 -10.92
C GLN A 131 -12.73 11.44 -11.46
N LEU A 132 -13.06 10.23 -11.00
CA LEU A 132 -14.17 9.42 -11.53
C LEU A 132 -15.48 9.59 -10.76
N LEU A 133 -15.40 10.12 -9.53
CA LEU A 133 -16.54 10.50 -8.71
C LEU A 133 -16.39 11.93 -8.18
N PRO A 134 -16.46 12.97 -9.04
CA PRO A 134 -16.27 14.35 -8.61
C PRO A 134 -17.25 14.80 -7.51
N SER A 135 -18.43 14.18 -7.45
CA SER A 135 -19.45 14.46 -6.43
C SER A 135 -19.07 14.03 -5.01
N LEU A 136 -18.02 13.22 -4.83
CA LEU A 136 -17.45 12.88 -3.51
C LEU A 136 -16.33 13.84 -3.09
N GLY A 137 -15.81 14.68 -4.00
CA GLY A 137 -14.76 15.66 -3.73
C GLY A 137 -15.25 16.95 -3.05
N SER A 138 -16.56 17.15 -2.93
CA SER A 138 -17.16 18.32 -2.26
C SER A 138 -17.38 18.08 -0.76
N ARG A 139 -16.37 17.66 0.00
CA ARG A 139 -16.49 17.60 1.46
C ARG A 139 -15.15 17.74 2.19
N GLN A 140 -14.65 18.98 2.27
CA GLN A 140 -14.29 19.68 3.53
C GLN A 140 -13.44 20.91 3.21
N GLY A 141 -14.13 22.01 2.94
CA GLY A 141 -13.62 23.36 3.12
C GLY A 141 -14.70 24.15 3.82
N ASN A 142 -14.97 23.84 5.10
CA ASN A 142 -15.79 24.64 5.99
C ASN A 142 -15.21 24.54 7.40
N ASN A 143 -14.84 25.72 7.91
CA ASN A 143 -14.24 26.12 9.19
C ASN A 143 -12.72 26.04 9.31
#